data_AF-A0A9D9RGL5-F1
#
_entry.id   AF-A0A9D9RGL5-F1
#
_cell.length_a   1.000
_cell.length_b   1.000
_cell.length_c   1.000
_cell.angle_alpha   90.00
_cell.angle_beta   90.00
_cell.angle_gamma   90.00
#
_symmetry.space_group_name_H-M   'P 1'
#
loop_
_entity.id
_entity.type
_entity.pdbx_description
1 polymer ?
#
loop_
_entity_poly.entity_id
_entity_poly.type
_entity_poly.pdbx_seq_one_letter_code
_entity_poly.pdbx_strand_id
1 'polypeptide(L)'
;MNEIKKISLPQLGYGFIKELPKGKDEYYLRNQQNRSGIQYRSLTALEIEILVRNGNTSDDWTKLLVSNAFNPELVKSCSFFGLVRIGNLETTCLCFSDLTVPVGLYNSTIISADFGNNVAIHNVNYLSHYIIGDEVIISNVNELVTTNHAKFGNGILK
;
A
#
# COMPACT_ATOMS: atom_id res chain seq x y z
N MET A 1 9.84 19.87 -23.09
CA MET A 1 8.48 19.32 -23.27
C MET A 1 8.44 18.05 -22.44
N ASN A 2 7.48 17.90 -21.52
CA ASN A 2 7.40 16.71 -20.67
C ASN A 2 7.06 15.49 -21.54
N GLU A 3 7.84 14.41 -21.45
CA GLU A 3 7.54 13.16 -22.15
C GLU A 3 6.36 12.45 -21.47
N ILE A 4 5.16 12.60 -22.02
CA ILE A 4 3.98 11.82 -21.59
C ILE A 4 4.03 10.46 -22.28
N LYS A 5 4.16 9.40 -21.50
CA LYS A 5 4.21 8.01 -21.99
C LYS A 5 2.87 7.34 -21.81
N LYS A 6 2.39 6.65 -22.84
CA LYS A 6 1.19 5.81 -22.75
C LYS A 6 1.61 4.39 -22.39
N ILE A 7 1.03 3.86 -21.33
CA ILE A 7 1.19 2.46 -20.91
C ILE A 7 -0.18 1.80 -20.83
N SER A 8 -0.24 0.48 -20.92
CA SER A 8 -1.51 -0.23 -20.77
C SER A 8 -1.93 -0.28 -19.30
N LEU A 9 -3.23 -0.32 -19.02
CA LEU A 9 -3.75 -0.37 -17.65
C LEU A 9 -3.19 -1.55 -16.82
N PRO A 10 -2.98 -2.77 -17.37
CA PRO A 10 -2.35 -3.86 -16.63
C PRO A 10 -0.88 -3.62 -16.23
N GLN A 11 -0.21 -2.63 -16.81
CA GLN A 11 1.16 -2.26 -16.42
C GLN A 11 1.19 -1.32 -15.20
N LEU A 12 0.03 -0.83 -14.73
CA LEU A 12 -0.04 0.08 -13.59
C LEU A 12 0.44 -0.62 -12.30
N GLY A 13 1.53 -0.12 -11.74
CA GLY A 13 2.15 -0.67 -10.53
C GLY A 13 3.23 -1.73 -10.76
N TYR A 14 3.48 -2.13 -12.01
CA TYR A 14 4.49 -3.14 -12.39
C TYR A 14 5.62 -2.54 -13.22
N GLY A 15 6.76 -3.23 -13.28
CA GLY A 15 7.92 -2.81 -14.08
C GLY A 15 8.68 -1.63 -13.45
N PHE A 16 8.62 -1.52 -12.12
CA PHE A 16 9.25 -0.42 -11.38
C PHE A 16 10.78 -0.43 -11.51
N ILE A 17 11.39 -1.62 -11.54
CA ILE A 17 12.82 -1.80 -11.75
C ILE A 17 13.07 -2.22 -13.20
N LYS A 18 13.84 -1.41 -13.95
CA LYS A 18 14.11 -1.65 -15.38
C LYS A 18 15.12 -2.77 -15.63
N GLU A 19 16.12 -2.91 -14.75
CA GLU A 19 17.20 -3.88 -14.89
C GLU A 19 17.23 -4.77 -13.64
N LEU A 20 16.81 -6.02 -13.80
CA LEU A 20 16.75 -6.99 -12.71
C LEU A 20 18.05 -7.79 -12.63
N PRO A 21 18.67 -7.92 -11.44
CA PRO A 21 19.76 -8.87 -11.24
C PRO A 21 19.32 -10.30 -11.54
N LYS A 22 20.25 -11.14 -11.99
CA LYS A 22 19.96 -12.56 -12.29
C LYS A 22 19.32 -13.26 -11.09
N GLY A 23 18.16 -13.87 -11.31
CA GLY A 23 17.43 -14.64 -10.29
C GLY A 23 16.66 -13.80 -9.26
N LYS A 24 16.52 -12.48 -9.47
CA LYS A 24 15.70 -11.59 -8.63
C LYS A 24 14.42 -11.18 -9.35
N ASP A 25 13.34 -11.06 -8.59
CA ASP A 25 12.07 -10.46 -9.05
C ASP A 25 12.09 -8.94 -8.86
N GLU A 26 11.08 -8.23 -9.34
CA GLU A 26 11.00 -6.77 -9.20
C GLU A 26 10.82 -6.29 -7.74
N TYR A 27 10.45 -7.18 -6.83
CA TYR A 27 10.20 -6.86 -5.44
C TYR A 27 11.40 -7.11 -4.53
N TYR A 28 12.52 -7.63 -5.03
CA TYR A 28 13.65 -8.07 -4.18
C TYR A 28 14.17 -6.98 -3.23
N LEU A 29 14.33 -5.73 -3.70
CA LEU A 29 14.75 -4.61 -2.85
C LEU A 29 13.67 -4.26 -1.84
N ARG A 30 12.41 -4.23 -2.28
CA ARG A 30 11.26 -3.95 -1.42
C ARG A 30 11.10 -5.01 -0.32
N ASN A 31 11.41 -6.27 -0.62
CA ASN A 31 11.42 -7.37 0.35
C ASN A 31 12.57 -7.25 1.35
N GLN A 32 13.72 -6.70 0.95
CA GLN A 32 14.84 -6.42 1.86
C GLN A 32 14.60 -5.17 2.72
N GLN A 33 13.92 -4.16 2.16
CA GLN A 33 13.63 -2.89 2.84
C GLN A 33 12.44 -2.98 3.78
N ASN A 34 11.47 -3.85 3.50
CA ASN A 34 10.38 -4.11 4.42
C ASN A 34 10.90 -4.88 5.65
N ARG A 35 11.07 -4.15 6.75
CA ARG A 35 11.58 -4.67 8.04
C ARG A 35 10.47 -4.87 9.07
N SER A 36 9.20 -4.89 8.66
CA SER A 36 8.06 -4.97 9.57
C SER A 36 7.99 -6.29 10.34
N GLY A 37 8.61 -7.36 9.83
CA GLY A 37 8.52 -8.71 10.41
C GLY A 37 7.14 -9.35 10.27
N ILE A 38 6.22 -8.72 9.56
CA ILE A 38 4.85 -9.19 9.36
C ILE A 38 4.88 -10.42 8.43
N GLN A 39 4.22 -11.48 8.86
CA GLN A 39 3.93 -12.62 7.99
C GLN A 39 2.68 -12.31 7.16
N TYR A 40 2.87 -12.23 5.86
CA TYR A 40 1.80 -11.95 4.91
C TYR A 40 1.20 -13.25 4.38
N ARG A 41 -0.12 -13.27 4.29
CA ARG A 41 -0.91 -14.33 3.65
C ARG A 41 -1.82 -13.75 2.57
N SER A 42 -2.33 -14.62 1.71
CA SER A 42 -3.39 -14.25 0.77
C SER A 42 -4.72 -14.02 1.49
N LEU A 43 -5.56 -13.21 0.85
CA LEU A 43 -6.94 -13.00 1.28
C LEU A 43 -7.75 -14.30 1.14
N THR A 44 -8.66 -14.49 2.08
CA THR A 44 -9.71 -15.51 2.00
C THR A 44 -10.86 -15.01 1.12
N ALA A 45 -11.69 -15.93 0.62
CA ALA A 45 -12.85 -15.57 -0.20
C ALA A 45 -13.82 -14.61 0.52
N LEU A 46 -14.02 -14.82 1.83
CA LEU A 46 -14.87 -13.96 2.66
C LEU A 46 -14.31 -12.54 2.80
N GLU A 47 -12.99 -12.40 2.99
CA GLU A 47 -12.36 -11.09 3.07
C GLU A 47 -12.46 -10.33 1.74
N ILE A 48 -12.30 -11.03 0.61
CA ILE A 48 -12.48 -10.43 -0.73
C ILE A 48 -13.92 -9.94 -0.89
N GLU A 49 -14.92 -10.74 -0.50
CA GLU A 49 -16.33 -10.34 -0.57
C GLU A 49 -16.60 -9.07 0.25
N ILE A 50 -16.08 -8.99 1.48
CA ILE A 50 -16.20 -7.81 2.33
C ILE A 50 -15.54 -6.59 1.68
N LEU A 51 -14.33 -6.76 1.13
CA LEU A 51 -13.60 -5.68 0.46
C LEU A 51 -14.38 -5.16 -0.75
N VAL A 52 -14.91 -6.05 -1.60
CA VAL A 52 -15.73 -5.67 -2.75
C VAL A 52 -17.02 -4.96 -2.30
N ARG A 53 -17.71 -5.48 -1.28
CA ARG A 53 -18.92 -4.86 -0.70
C ARG A 53 -18.64 -3.46 -0.16
N ASN A 54 -17.45 -3.24 0.40
CA ASN A 54 -16.98 -1.95 0.90
C ASN A 54 -16.54 -0.98 -0.22
N GLY A 55 -16.77 -1.32 -1.48
CA GLY A 55 -16.47 -0.47 -2.63
C GLY A 55 -15.00 -0.50 -3.04
N ASN A 56 -14.23 -1.48 -2.57
CA ASN A 56 -12.84 -1.61 -2.99
C ASN A 56 -12.72 -2.35 -4.32
N THR A 57 -11.70 -1.99 -5.08
CA THR A 57 -11.37 -2.62 -6.37
C THR A 57 -9.90 -3.03 -6.37
N SER A 58 -9.57 -4.15 -7.03
CA SER A 58 -8.19 -4.58 -7.24
C SER A 58 -7.99 -5.01 -8.69
N ASP A 59 -6.80 -4.78 -9.26
CA ASP A 59 -6.39 -5.39 -10.54
C ASP A 59 -6.24 -6.91 -10.40
N ASP A 60 -5.64 -7.34 -9.28
CA ASP A 60 -5.43 -8.74 -8.94
C ASP A 60 -5.47 -8.93 -7.41
N TRP A 61 -6.50 -9.60 -6.90
CA TRP A 61 -6.63 -9.86 -5.46
C TRP A 61 -5.54 -10.79 -4.90
N THR A 62 -4.86 -11.56 -5.75
CA THR A 62 -3.74 -12.41 -5.32
C THR A 62 -2.49 -11.59 -4.95
N LYS A 63 -2.43 -10.34 -5.42
CA LYS A 63 -1.36 -9.37 -5.13
C LYS A 63 -1.64 -8.50 -3.91
N LEU A 64 -2.83 -8.60 -3.33
CA LEU A 64 -3.15 -7.97 -2.06
C LEU A 64 -2.90 -8.99 -0.93
N LEU A 65 -1.81 -8.79 -0.21
CA LEU A 65 -1.41 -9.66 0.90
C LEU A 65 -1.66 -8.97 2.23
N VAL A 66 -2.11 -9.73 3.22
CA VAL A 66 -2.54 -9.21 4.51
C VAL A 66 -1.92 -9.98 5.67
N SER A 67 -1.84 -9.36 6.84
CA SER A 67 -1.43 -10.04 8.06
C SER A 67 -2.53 -10.97 8.60
N ASN A 68 -2.20 -11.74 9.64
CA ASN A 68 -3.17 -12.63 10.28
C ASN A 68 -4.29 -11.89 11.01
N ALA A 69 -4.00 -10.74 11.63
CA ALA A 69 -4.98 -9.92 12.35
C ALA A 69 -5.49 -8.75 11.48
N PHE A 70 -5.62 -8.97 10.18
CA PHE A 70 -6.20 -8.02 9.25
C PHE A 70 -7.72 -7.98 9.38
N ASN A 71 -8.30 -6.76 9.35
CA ASN A 71 -9.74 -6.55 9.37
C ASN A 71 -10.21 -5.87 8.08
N PRO A 72 -10.91 -6.59 7.17
CA PRO A 72 -11.38 -6.02 5.90
C PRO A 72 -12.47 -4.94 6.07
N GLU A 73 -13.15 -4.87 7.22
CA GLU A 73 -14.18 -3.86 7.47
C GLU A 73 -13.60 -2.43 7.62
N LEU A 74 -12.30 -2.32 7.85
CA LEU A 74 -11.57 -1.05 7.98
C LEU A 74 -10.97 -0.58 6.65
N VAL A 75 -11.31 -1.23 5.53
CA VAL A 75 -10.83 -0.87 4.20
C VAL A 75 -12.04 -0.56 3.32
N LYS A 76 -12.18 0.70 2.86
CA LYS A 76 -13.38 1.15 2.11
C LYS A 76 -13.03 2.08 0.96
N SER A 77 -13.73 1.92 -0.16
CA SER A 77 -13.62 2.77 -1.35
C SER A 77 -12.19 3.00 -1.83
N CYS A 78 -11.33 1.97 -1.74
CA CYS A 78 -9.94 2.03 -2.20
C CYS A 78 -9.73 1.26 -3.50
N SER A 79 -8.81 1.74 -4.32
CA SER A 79 -8.39 1.06 -5.55
C SER A 79 -6.95 0.58 -5.41
N PHE A 80 -6.75 -0.73 -5.52
CA PHE A 80 -5.45 -1.39 -5.38
C PHE A 80 -4.90 -1.79 -6.75
N PHE A 81 -3.61 -1.54 -6.95
CA PHE A 81 -2.87 -1.93 -8.15
C PHE A 81 -1.50 -2.47 -7.78
N GLY A 82 -1.08 -3.56 -8.43
CA GLY A 82 0.23 -4.15 -8.17
C GLY A 82 0.31 -4.85 -6.82
N LEU A 83 1.54 -5.12 -6.35
CA LEU A 83 1.75 -5.80 -5.07
C LEU A 83 1.45 -4.85 -3.90
N VAL A 84 0.38 -5.09 -3.16
CA VAL A 84 0.04 -4.32 -1.95
C VAL A 84 0.09 -5.23 -0.73
N ARG A 85 0.73 -4.77 0.35
CA ARG A 85 0.84 -5.54 1.59
C ARG A 85 0.34 -4.73 2.77
N ILE A 86 -0.61 -5.27 3.53
CA ILE A 86 -1.24 -4.57 4.65
C ILE A 86 -0.98 -5.33 5.95
N GLY A 87 -0.53 -4.60 6.98
CA GLY A 87 -0.38 -5.13 8.33
C GLY A 87 -1.72 -5.31 9.06
N ASN A 88 -1.64 -5.40 10.39
CA ASN A 88 -2.83 -5.52 11.23
C ASN A 88 -3.68 -4.25 11.12
N LEU A 89 -5.01 -4.42 11.18
CA LEU A 89 -5.94 -3.31 11.28
C LEU A 89 -6.90 -3.58 12.43
N GLU A 90 -6.63 -2.99 13.58
CA GLU A 90 -7.50 -3.08 14.75
C GLU A 90 -8.57 -1.99 14.73
N THR A 91 -9.73 -2.25 15.35
CA THR A 91 -10.82 -1.28 15.47
C THR A 91 -10.49 -0.22 16.53
N THR A 92 -9.47 0.58 16.25
CA THR A 92 -8.92 1.64 17.11
C THR A 92 -8.76 2.93 16.31
N CYS A 93 -8.43 4.02 17.01
CA CYS A 93 -8.12 5.30 16.38
C CYS A 93 -6.67 5.68 16.67
N LEU A 94 -6.04 6.35 15.71
CA LEU A 94 -4.78 7.05 15.93
C LEU A 94 -5.08 8.52 16.27
N CYS A 95 -4.35 9.03 17.27
CA CYS A 95 -4.47 10.40 17.73
C CYS A 95 -3.12 11.11 17.58
N PHE A 96 -3.10 12.25 16.90
CA PHE A 96 -1.95 13.14 16.85
C PHE A 96 -2.40 14.59 17.01
N SER A 97 -2.02 15.21 18.13
CA SER A 97 -2.57 16.51 18.56
C SER A 97 -4.11 16.45 18.63
N ASP A 98 -4.81 17.30 17.87
CA ASP A 98 -6.28 17.35 17.85
C ASP A 98 -6.88 16.45 16.75
N LEU A 99 -6.04 15.83 15.92
CA LEU A 99 -6.48 14.92 14.86
C LEU A 99 -6.70 13.53 15.45
N THR A 100 -7.95 13.07 15.42
CA THR A 100 -8.32 11.68 15.72
C THR A 100 -8.88 11.04 14.46
N VAL A 101 -8.27 9.96 13.99
CA VAL A 101 -8.70 9.23 12.79
C VAL A 101 -8.77 7.73 13.07
N PRO A 102 -9.78 7.01 12.54
CA PRO A 102 -9.83 5.56 12.69
C PRO A 102 -8.71 4.91 11.88
N VAL A 103 -8.15 3.84 12.44
CA VAL A 103 -7.25 2.92 11.73
C VAL A 103 -7.98 2.33 10.53
N GLY A 104 -7.30 2.25 9.39
CA GLY A 104 -7.87 1.74 8.15
C GLY A 104 -7.43 2.50 6.92
N LEU A 105 -7.91 2.03 5.78
CA LEU A 105 -7.63 2.59 4.45
C LEU A 105 -8.96 3.05 3.85
N TYR A 106 -9.08 4.34 3.56
CA TYR A 106 -10.32 4.96 3.13
C TYR A 106 -10.10 5.89 1.94
N ASN A 107 -10.96 5.75 0.92
CA ASN A 107 -11.06 6.66 -0.22
C ASN A 107 -9.69 6.95 -0.89
N SER A 108 -8.90 5.91 -1.15
CA SER A 108 -7.51 6.08 -1.60
C SER A 108 -7.15 5.18 -2.79
N THR A 109 -6.29 5.68 -3.67
CA THR A 109 -5.70 4.88 -4.76
C THR A 109 -4.30 4.45 -4.34
N ILE A 110 -4.05 3.15 -4.31
CA ILE A 110 -2.85 2.55 -3.76
C ILE A 110 -2.18 1.66 -4.81
N ILE A 111 -0.92 1.96 -5.11
CA ILE A 111 -0.16 1.32 -6.18
C ILE A 111 1.15 0.80 -5.62
N SER A 112 1.32 -0.52 -5.61
CA SER A 112 2.58 -1.18 -5.22
C SER A 112 3.20 -0.67 -3.90
N ALA A 113 2.40 -0.61 -2.82
CA ALA A 113 2.81 -0.05 -1.53
C ALA A 113 2.65 -1.03 -0.34
N ASP A 114 3.47 -0.84 0.69
CA ASP A 114 3.44 -1.60 1.95
C ASP A 114 2.94 -0.73 3.09
N PHE A 115 2.12 -1.32 3.94
CA PHE A 115 1.61 -0.70 5.15
C PHE A 115 1.96 -1.56 6.35
N GLY A 116 2.47 -0.91 7.39
CA GLY A 116 2.67 -1.49 8.72
C GLY A 116 1.36 -1.76 9.45
N ASN A 117 1.47 -2.01 10.75
CA ASN A 117 0.33 -2.25 11.62
C ASN A 117 -0.38 -0.94 11.97
N ASN A 118 -1.70 -1.01 12.05
CA ASN A 118 -2.58 0.04 12.55
C ASN A 118 -2.38 1.41 11.86
N VAL A 119 -2.19 1.42 10.54
CA VAL A 119 -2.08 2.67 9.76
C VAL A 119 -3.44 3.34 9.57
N ALA A 120 -3.45 4.66 9.39
CA ALA A 120 -4.63 5.43 9.00
C ALA A 120 -4.36 6.19 7.70
N ILE A 121 -4.85 5.65 6.57
CA ILE A 121 -4.70 6.22 5.23
C ILE A 121 -6.07 6.73 4.76
N HIS A 122 -6.24 8.04 4.71
CA HIS A 122 -7.54 8.68 4.45
C HIS A 122 -7.43 9.68 3.31
N ASN A 123 -8.26 9.52 2.28
CA ASN A 123 -8.36 10.50 1.19
C ASN A 123 -7.01 10.77 0.50
N VAL A 124 -6.26 9.70 0.21
CA VAL A 124 -5.01 9.79 -0.55
C VAL A 124 -5.28 9.44 -2.01
N ASN A 125 -5.43 10.47 -2.85
CA ASN A 125 -5.92 10.29 -4.22
C ASN A 125 -4.97 9.47 -5.08
N TYR A 126 -3.68 9.48 -4.79
CA TYR A 126 -2.67 8.67 -5.47
C TYR A 126 -1.46 8.39 -4.55
N LEU A 127 -1.28 7.13 -4.15
CA LEU A 127 -0.16 6.66 -3.33
C LEU A 127 0.59 5.56 -4.07
N SER A 128 1.87 5.75 -4.40
CA SER A 128 2.63 4.73 -5.13
C SER A 128 4.06 4.49 -4.63
N HIS A 129 4.42 3.20 -4.56
CA HIS A 129 5.78 2.73 -4.27
C HIS A 129 6.35 3.16 -2.91
N TYR A 130 5.52 3.21 -1.88
CA TYR A 130 5.92 3.52 -0.51
C TYR A 130 5.97 2.27 0.38
N ILE A 131 6.87 2.31 1.36
CA ILE A 131 6.84 1.43 2.53
C ILE A 131 6.50 2.31 3.73
N ILE A 132 5.30 2.14 4.26
CA ILE A 132 4.77 2.91 5.38
C ILE A 132 4.91 2.07 6.65
N GLY A 133 5.45 2.68 7.71
CA GLY A 133 5.64 2.04 9.00
C GLY A 133 4.35 1.85 9.80
N ASP A 134 4.50 1.39 11.03
CA ASP A 134 3.39 1.19 11.96
C ASP A 134 2.84 2.53 12.46
N GLU A 135 1.53 2.58 12.74
CA GLU A 135 0.85 3.71 13.39
C GLU A 135 1.01 5.06 12.66
N VAL A 136 1.16 5.02 11.33
CA VAL A 136 1.29 6.22 10.50
C VAL A 136 -0.08 6.76 10.09
N ILE A 137 -0.26 8.08 10.22
CA ILE A 137 -1.41 8.82 9.68
C ILE A 137 -1.01 9.52 8.37
N ILE A 138 -1.74 9.26 7.29
CA ILE A 138 -1.67 10.02 6.04
C ILE A 138 -3.10 10.43 5.67
N SER A 139 -3.39 11.72 5.67
CA SER A 139 -4.74 12.24 5.41
C SER A 139 -4.74 13.40 4.41
N ASN A 140 -5.69 13.38 3.47
CA ASN A 140 -5.95 14.46 2.51
C ASN A 140 -4.71 14.83 1.65
N VAL A 141 -4.06 13.82 1.08
CA VAL A 141 -2.88 14.00 0.22
C VAL A 141 -3.27 13.72 -1.23
N ASN A 142 -3.07 14.69 -2.12
CA ASN A 142 -3.46 14.51 -3.52
C ASN A 142 -2.53 13.54 -4.26
N GLU A 143 -1.22 13.59 -4.01
CA GLU A 143 -0.25 12.72 -4.67
C GLU A 143 0.94 12.44 -3.75
N LEU A 144 1.26 11.15 -3.57
CA LEU A 144 2.39 10.67 -2.79
C LEU A 144 3.09 9.56 -3.60
N VAL A 145 4.15 9.92 -4.32
CA VAL A 145 4.81 9.04 -5.31
C VAL A 145 6.30 8.93 -5.05
N THR A 146 6.82 7.71 -5.12
CA THR A 146 8.26 7.44 -5.10
C THR A 146 8.73 6.90 -6.45
N THR A 147 9.95 7.24 -6.84
CA THR A 147 10.59 6.72 -8.04
C THR A 147 11.66 5.69 -7.71
N ASN A 148 12.02 4.86 -8.68
CA ASN A 148 13.02 3.80 -8.52
C ASN A 148 14.47 4.30 -8.31
N HIS A 149 14.68 5.61 -8.38
CA HIS A 149 15.96 6.29 -8.14
C HIS A 149 15.86 7.27 -6.96
N ALA A 150 14.80 7.18 -6.16
CA ALA A 150 14.63 8.01 -4.97
C ALA A 150 15.79 7.78 -3.99
N LYS A 151 16.31 8.90 -3.47
CA LYS A 151 17.44 8.94 -2.50
C LYS A 151 17.00 9.45 -1.12
N PHE A 152 15.73 9.77 -0.95
CA PHE A 152 15.15 10.30 0.27
C PHE A 152 14.10 9.33 0.82
N GLY A 153 14.24 8.97 2.09
CA GLY A 153 13.26 8.22 2.85
C GLY A 153 13.39 8.62 4.32
N ASN A 154 12.29 9.03 4.94
CA ASN A 154 12.29 9.34 6.37
C ASN A 154 12.57 8.05 7.15
N GLY A 155 13.63 8.04 7.97
CA GLY A 155 14.02 6.89 8.81
C GLY A 155 15.01 5.90 8.18
N ILE A 156 15.46 6.11 6.93
CA ILE A 156 16.61 5.36 6.39
C ILE A 156 17.89 6.08 6.84
N LEU A 157 18.44 5.65 7.98
CA LEU A 157 19.80 6.03 8.37
C LEU A 157 20.79 5.43 7.35
N LYS A 158 21.68 6.27 6.83
CA LYS A 158 22.81 5.83 5.99
C LYS A 158 23.81 5.02 6.80
#